data_AF-A0A919RQ31-F1
#
_entry.id   AF-A0A919RQ31-F1
#
_cell.length_a   1.000
_cell.length_b   1.000
_cell.length_c   1.000
_cell.angle_alpha   90.00
_cell.angle_beta   90.00
_cell.angle_gamma   90.00
#
_symmetry.space_group_name_H-M   'P 1'
#
loop_
_entity.id
_entity.type
_entity.pdbx_description
1 polymer ?
#
loop_
_entity_poly.entity_id
_entity_poly.type
_entity_poly.pdbx_seq_one_letter_code
_entity_poly.pdbx_strand_id
1 'polypeptide(L)'
;MGYTVALAALHGLGLTGPGTDAVARGLLGELLAEGGIAVQVAMTQTDAARLLGTREKPRVEGWEVFANRQELLTHLQVEIVRRRGQRDGGAAAEDLPWLFAITSPGDAAEALHEVVDGGAEDLIMGIVLGEWPYGITCTVDDDGHITGLVGAGAPSWVGRRLPTLTTTELTWLML
;
A
#
# COMPACT_ATOMS: atom_id res chain seq x y z
N MET A 1 -5.73 0.93 -10.91
CA MET A 1 -4.36 1.47 -10.72
C MET A 1 -4.30 3.00 -10.56
N GLY A 2 -4.92 3.82 -11.41
CA GLY A 2 -4.67 5.28 -11.44
C GLY A 2 -4.92 6.05 -10.14
N TYR A 3 -6.00 5.75 -9.41
CA TYR A 3 -6.35 6.50 -8.19
C TYR A 3 -5.44 6.17 -6.99
N THR A 4 -5.04 4.91 -6.86
CA THR A 4 -4.26 4.41 -5.73
C THR A 4 -2.84 4.95 -5.74
N VAL A 5 -2.17 4.87 -6.88
CA VAL A 5 -0.82 5.43 -7.05
C VAL A 5 -0.86 6.93 -6.84
N ALA A 6 -1.86 7.62 -7.42
CA ALA A 6 -1.99 9.06 -7.28
C ALA A 6 -2.26 9.52 -5.84
N LEU A 7 -3.05 8.77 -5.06
CA LEU A 7 -3.28 9.10 -3.64
C LEU A 7 -2.10 8.74 -2.77
N ALA A 8 -1.51 7.56 -2.97
CA ALA A 8 -0.35 7.13 -2.20
C ALA A 8 0.87 8.04 -2.44
N ALA A 9 0.96 8.69 -3.61
CA ALA A 9 1.99 9.67 -3.94
C ALA A 9 1.93 10.93 -3.07
N LEU A 10 0.79 11.19 -2.44
CA LEU A 10 0.53 12.37 -1.61
C LEU A 10 0.78 12.03 -0.14
N HIS A 11 2.01 11.60 0.18
CA HIS A 11 2.44 11.23 1.54
C HIS A 11 1.69 10.03 2.14
N GLY A 12 1.23 9.11 1.28
CA GLY A 12 0.51 7.90 1.67
C GLY A 12 -1.01 8.06 1.76
N LEU A 13 -1.69 6.92 1.69
CA LEU A 13 -3.15 6.81 1.67
C LEU A 13 -3.66 6.04 2.89
N GLY A 14 -4.48 6.66 3.73
CA GLY A 14 -5.31 5.96 4.72
C GLY A 14 -6.61 5.44 4.12
N LEU A 15 -7.05 4.24 4.51
CA LEU A 15 -8.33 3.64 4.12
C LEU A 15 -9.18 3.33 5.34
N THR A 16 -10.36 3.93 5.44
CA THR A 16 -11.32 3.73 6.53
C THR A 16 -12.72 3.41 6.02
N GLY A 17 -13.61 3.01 6.92
CA GLY A 17 -14.99 2.64 6.59
C GLY A 17 -15.19 1.14 6.42
N PRO A 18 -16.45 0.69 6.22
CA PRO A 18 -16.77 -0.73 6.22
C PRO A 18 -16.19 -1.49 5.01
N GLY A 19 -15.96 -0.82 3.88
CA GLY A 19 -15.37 -1.43 2.68
C GLY A 19 -13.84 -1.54 2.68
N THR A 20 -13.13 -1.09 3.72
CA THR A 20 -11.66 -1.00 3.74
C THR A 20 -10.99 -2.29 3.32
N ASP A 21 -11.41 -3.43 3.86
CA ASP A 21 -10.76 -4.72 3.58
C ASP A 21 -11.02 -5.18 2.15
N ALA A 22 -12.23 -4.96 1.63
CA ALA A 22 -12.57 -5.31 0.25
C ALA A 22 -11.79 -4.45 -0.75
N VAL A 23 -11.66 -3.15 -0.47
CA VAL A 23 -10.84 -2.24 -1.28
C VAL A 23 -9.37 -2.61 -1.18
N ALA A 24 -8.83 -2.84 0.01
CA ALA A 24 -7.44 -3.22 0.19
C ALA A 24 -7.08 -4.52 -0.55
N ARG A 25 -7.97 -5.52 -0.55
CA ARG A 25 -7.82 -6.71 -1.39
C ARG A 25 -7.83 -6.37 -2.88
N GLY A 26 -8.74 -5.51 -3.33
CA GLY A 26 -8.80 -5.05 -4.72
C GLY A 26 -7.52 -4.35 -5.17
N LEU A 27 -6.98 -3.48 -4.32
CA LEU A 27 -5.70 -2.80 -4.55
C LEU A 27 -4.53 -3.77 -4.60
N LEU A 28 -4.47 -4.71 -3.64
CA LEU A 28 -3.45 -5.75 -3.63
C LEU A 28 -3.50 -6.60 -4.91
N GLY A 29 -4.70 -7.01 -5.33
CA GLY A 29 -4.90 -7.76 -6.58
C GLY A 29 -4.46 -6.96 -7.81
N GLU A 30 -4.79 -5.66 -7.89
CA GLU A 30 -4.32 -4.80 -8.99
C GLU A 30 -2.80 -4.60 -9.01
N LEU A 31 -2.16 -4.49 -7.83
CA LEU A 31 -0.72 -4.28 -7.70
C LEU A 31 0.09 -5.53 -8.04
N LEU A 32 -0.43 -6.71 -7.69
CA LEU A 32 0.22 -8.00 -7.94
C LEU A 32 -0.16 -8.60 -9.30
N ALA A 33 -1.24 -8.14 -9.93
CA ALA A 33 -1.56 -8.54 -11.30
C ALA A 33 -0.44 -8.07 -12.23
N GLU A 34 0.05 -8.97 -13.09
CA GLU A 34 1.06 -8.64 -14.10
C GLU A 34 0.58 -7.48 -14.97
N GLY A 35 1.24 -6.34 -14.82
CA GLY A 35 1.07 -5.13 -15.60
C GLY A 35 2.45 -4.60 -15.98
N GLY A 36 2.51 -3.72 -16.99
CA GLY A 36 3.78 -3.24 -17.58
C GLY A 36 4.69 -2.41 -16.66
N ILE A 37 4.47 -2.39 -15.35
CA ILE A 37 5.29 -1.72 -14.34
C ILE A 37 5.65 -2.75 -13.27
N ALA A 38 6.93 -2.85 -12.93
CA ALA A 38 7.38 -3.73 -11.85
C ALA A 38 6.89 -3.18 -10.50
N VAL A 39 6.21 -4.03 -9.72
CA VAL A 39 5.63 -3.68 -8.42
C VAL A 39 6.04 -4.73 -7.39
N GLN A 40 6.37 -4.24 -6.19
CA GLN A 40 6.53 -5.03 -4.99
C GLN A 40 5.55 -4.55 -3.92
N VAL A 41 5.02 -5.47 -3.14
CA VAL A 41 4.13 -5.21 -2.02
C VAL A 41 4.74 -5.79 -0.76
N ALA A 42 4.84 -4.98 0.28
CA ALA A 42 5.35 -5.37 1.59
C ALA A 42 4.27 -5.20 2.66
N MET A 43 4.07 -6.21 3.51
CA MET A 43 3.11 -6.13 4.62
C MET A 43 3.47 -7.01 5.81
N THR A 44 2.77 -6.84 6.92
CA THR A 44 2.91 -7.73 8.08
C THR A 44 2.08 -9.01 7.91
N GLN A 45 2.46 -10.09 8.60
CA GLN A 45 1.64 -11.32 8.67
C GLN A 45 0.23 -11.05 9.20
N THR A 46 0.09 -10.13 10.16
CA THR A 46 -1.21 -9.74 10.72
C THR A 46 -2.12 -9.10 9.67
N ASP A 47 -1.58 -8.17 8.87
CA ASP A 47 -2.34 -7.49 7.82
C ASP A 47 -2.63 -8.43 6.65
N ALA A 48 -1.67 -9.29 6.27
CA ALA A 48 -1.90 -10.34 5.28
C ALA A 48 -3.05 -11.26 5.71
N ALA A 49 -3.03 -11.70 6.97
CA ALA A 49 -4.06 -12.58 7.51
C ALA A 49 -5.44 -11.91 7.61
N ARG A 50 -5.49 -10.61 7.91
CA ARG A 50 -6.72 -9.81 7.86
C ARG A 50 -7.33 -9.82 6.46
N LEU A 51 -6.52 -9.60 5.42
CA LEU A 51 -7.02 -9.54 4.04
C LEU A 51 -7.37 -10.92 3.48
N LEU A 52 -6.54 -11.93 3.74
CA LEU A 52 -6.71 -13.30 3.22
C LEU A 52 -7.65 -14.17 4.04
N GLY A 53 -8.01 -13.78 5.26
CA GLY A 53 -8.75 -14.64 6.18
C GLY A 53 -8.00 -15.91 6.62
N THR A 54 -6.71 -16.04 6.28
CA THR A 54 -5.84 -17.16 6.65
C THR A 54 -4.44 -16.67 7.00
N ARG A 55 -3.73 -17.42 7.87
CA ARG A 55 -2.32 -17.14 8.21
C ARG A 55 -1.33 -17.79 7.25
N GLU A 56 -1.81 -18.56 6.28
CA GLU A 56 -0.94 -19.17 5.28
C GLU A 56 -0.27 -18.09 4.43
N LYS A 57 1.06 -18.17 4.33
CA LYS A 57 1.84 -17.21 3.56
C LYS A 57 1.63 -17.49 2.07
N PRO A 58 1.07 -16.52 1.32
CA PRO A 58 0.92 -16.63 -0.13
C PRO A 58 2.31 -16.68 -0.79
N ARG A 59 2.44 -17.46 -1.86
CA ARG A 59 3.69 -17.57 -2.65
C ARG A 59 3.50 -16.85 -3.98
N VAL A 60 3.33 -15.54 -3.91
CA VAL A 60 3.12 -14.68 -5.08
C VAL A 60 4.40 -13.87 -5.29
N GLU A 61 4.88 -13.83 -6.52
CA GLU A 61 6.02 -12.98 -6.87
C GLU A 61 5.68 -11.50 -6.62
N GLY A 62 6.68 -10.73 -6.16
CA GLY A 62 6.47 -9.33 -5.79
C GLY A 62 5.76 -9.13 -4.45
N TRP A 63 5.30 -10.17 -3.75
CA TRP A 63 4.68 -10.01 -2.42
C TRP A 63 5.59 -10.51 -1.28
N GLU A 64 6.04 -9.58 -0.45
CA GLU A 64 6.82 -9.83 0.76
C GLU A 64 5.96 -9.67 2.03
N VAL A 65 5.99 -10.71 2.87
CA VAL A 65 5.28 -10.74 4.16
C VAL A 65 6.28 -10.90 5.30
N PHE A 66 6.28 -9.91 6.20
CA PHE A 66 7.18 -9.77 7.35
C PHE A 66 6.50 -10.21 8.64
N ALA A 67 7.25 -10.71 9.62
CA ALA A 67 6.65 -11.27 10.83
C ALA A 67 5.96 -10.21 11.69
N ASN A 68 6.50 -8.99 11.70
CA ASN A 68 6.00 -7.89 12.50
C ASN A 68 6.29 -6.54 11.82
N ARG A 69 5.73 -5.48 12.41
CA ARG A 69 5.86 -4.12 11.89
C ARG A 69 7.29 -3.58 11.94
N GLN A 70 8.08 -3.98 12.94
CA GLN A 70 9.46 -3.52 13.05
C GLN A 70 10.31 -4.03 11.88
N GLU A 71 10.16 -5.30 11.52
CA GLU A 71 10.83 -5.89 10.36
C GLU A 71 10.42 -5.20 9.06
N LEU A 72 9.12 -4.93 8.88
CA LEU A 72 8.61 -4.18 7.73
C LEU A 72 9.27 -2.79 7.65
N LEU A 73 9.28 -2.03 8.75
CA LEU A 73 9.88 -0.69 8.78
C LEU A 73 11.37 -0.73 8.50
N THR A 74 12.11 -1.66 9.10
CA THR A 74 13.53 -1.85 8.85
C THR A 74 13.79 -2.18 7.38
N HIS A 75 12.98 -3.04 6.76
CA HIS A 75 13.09 -3.33 5.34
C HIS A 75 12.88 -2.07 4.48
N LEU A 76 11.83 -1.29 4.75
CA LEU A 76 11.56 -0.07 4.00
C LEU A 76 12.70 0.97 4.14
N GLN A 77 13.26 1.13 5.33
CA GLN A 77 14.41 2.00 5.58
C GLN A 77 15.66 1.56 4.81
N VAL A 78 15.91 0.25 4.76
CA VAL A 78 17.02 -0.32 3.97
C VAL A 78 16.80 -0.07 2.48
N GLU A 79 15.58 -0.25 1.98
CA GLU A 79 15.24 0.04 0.58
C GLU A 79 15.43 1.51 0.23
N ILE A 80 15.02 2.45 1.10
CA ILE A 80 15.30 3.88 0.92
C ILE A 80 16.81 4.11 0.74
N VAL A 81 17.64 3.62 1.67
CA VAL A 81 19.10 3.82 1.61
C VAL A 81 19.70 3.20 0.35
N ARG A 82 19.29 1.98 0.00
CA ARG A 82 19.76 1.26 -1.18
C ARG A 82 19.42 2.03 -2.46
N ARG A 83 18.16 2.44 -2.62
CA ARG A 83 17.67 3.12 -3.83
C ARG A 83 18.26 4.51 -3.99
N ARG A 84 18.48 5.24 -2.89
CA ARG A 84 19.27 6.48 -2.89
C ARG A 84 20.69 6.26 -3.40
N GLY A 85 21.38 5.26 -2.87
CA GLY A 85 22.74 4.93 -3.33
C GLY A 85 22.78 4.56 -4.82
N GLN A 86 21.75 3.87 -5.34
CA GLN A 86 21.64 3.55 -6.77
C GLN A 86 21.43 4.80 -7.62
N ARG A 87 20.54 5.71 -7.20
CA ARG A 87 20.29 6.98 -7.89
C ARG A 87 21.54 7.86 -7.93
N ASP A 88 22.21 8.02 -6.79
CA ASP A 88 23.44 8.81 -6.68
C ASP A 88 24.58 8.20 -7.51
N GLY A 89 24.57 6.87 -7.68
CA GLY A 89 25.45 6.11 -8.57
C GLY A 89 25.07 6.15 -10.05
N GLY A 90 23.99 6.85 -10.42
CA GLY A 90 23.56 7.05 -11.81
C GLY A 90 22.63 5.97 -12.38
N ALA A 91 22.07 5.09 -11.56
CA ALA A 91 21.01 4.18 -12.02
C ALA A 91 19.72 4.95 -12.33
N ALA A 92 19.02 4.56 -13.40
CA ALA A 92 17.72 5.13 -13.71
C ALA A 92 16.69 4.63 -12.69
N ALA A 93 15.93 5.56 -12.10
CA ALA A 93 14.85 5.21 -11.17
C ALA A 93 13.78 4.31 -11.81
N GLU A 94 13.63 4.41 -13.14
CA GLU A 94 12.66 3.65 -13.95
C GLU A 94 12.92 2.13 -13.96
N ASP A 95 14.13 1.70 -13.58
CA ASP A 95 14.50 0.28 -13.50
C ASP A 95 14.13 -0.36 -12.15
N LEU A 96 13.67 0.42 -11.18
CA LEU A 96 13.31 -0.06 -9.84
C LEU A 96 11.81 -0.32 -9.73
N PRO A 97 11.40 -1.43 -9.09
CA PRO A 97 9.99 -1.69 -8.85
C PRO A 97 9.42 -0.68 -7.85
N TRP A 98 8.18 -0.26 -8.07
CA TRP A 98 7.42 0.48 -7.06
C TRP A 98 7.21 -0.41 -5.84
N LEU A 99 7.54 0.07 -4.64
CA LEU A 99 7.36 -0.67 -3.40
C LEU A 99 6.19 -0.10 -2.59
N PHE A 100 5.11 -0.86 -2.49
CA PHE A 100 3.94 -0.48 -1.69
C PHE A 100 3.97 -1.18 -0.33
N ALA A 101 4.03 -0.40 0.74
CA ALA A 101 3.79 -0.88 2.10
C ALA A 101 2.29 -0.84 2.40
N ILE A 102 1.67 -2.00 2.64
CA ILE A 102 0.28 -2.10 3.10
C ILE A 102 0.26 -2.55 4.56
N THR A 103 -0.19 -1.69 5.47
CA THR A 103 -0.16 -1.99 6.92
C THR A 103 -1.28 -1.29 7.66
N SER A 104 -1.83 -1.91 8.71
CA SER A 104 -2.70 -1.19 9.64
C SER A 104 -1.90 -0.13 10.40
N PRO A 105 -2.52 1.01 10.78
CA PRO A 105 -1.90 1.96 11.69
C PRO A 105 -1.67 1.30 13.06
N GLY A 106 -0.73 1.83 13.82
CA GLY A 106 -0.44 1.39 15.18
C GLY A 106 0.60 2.32 15.80
N ASP A 107 1.25 1.87 16.86
CA ASP A 107 2.16 2.69 17.67
C ASP A 107 3.39 3.24 16.91
N ALA A 108 3.62 2.78 15.68
CA ALA A 108 4.70 3.21 14.81
C ALA A 108 4.21 4.04 13.60
N ALA A 109 3.03 4.67 13.68
CA ALA A 109 2.48 5.50 12.60
C ALA A 109 3.42 6.65 12.21
N GLU A 110 4.09 7.27 13.18
CA GLU A 110 5.08 8.33 12.95
C GLU A 110 6.31 7.81 12.18
N ALA A 111 6.89 6.69 12.62
CA ALA A 111 8.01 6.06 11.91
C ALA A 111 7.64 5.60 10.50
N LEU A 112 6.40 5.11 10.30
CA LEU A 112 5.89 4.79 8.96
C LEU A 112 5.76 6.05 8.10
N HIS A 113 5.35 7.17 8.68
CA HIS A 113 5.26 8.44 7.96
C HIS A 113 6.63 8.91 7.50
N GLU A 114 7.64 8.92 8.38
CA GLU A 114 9.01 9.30 8.02
C GLU A 114 9.55 8.48 6.84
N VAL A 115 9.24 7.18 6.83
CA VAL A 115 9.61 6.27 5.75
C VAL A 115 8.86 6.57 4.45
N VAL A 116 7.53 6.74 4.51
CA VAL A 116 6.72 7.00 3.30
C VAL A 116 7.04 8.37 2.71
N ASP A 117 7.22 9.38 3.56
CA ASP A 117 7.58 10.73 3.14
C ASP A 117 8.99 10.78 2.53
N GLY A 118 9.97 10.20 3.22
CA GLY A 118 11.35 10.13 2.74
C GLY A 118 11.55 9.20 1.56
N GLY A 119 10.64 8.24 1.34
CA GLY A 119 10.74 7.19 0.31
C GLY A 119 10.00 7.50 -0.99
N ALA A 120 9.23 8.58 -1.08
CA ALA A 120 8.43 8.88 -2.28
C ALA A 120 9.31 9.04 -3.54
N GLU A 121 10.45 9.73 -3.44
CA GLU A 121 11.44 9.86 -4.53
C GLU A 121 12.19 8.55 -4.83
N ASP A 122 12.11 7.57 -3.93
CA ASP A 122 12.66 6.23 -4.02
C ASP A 122 11.61 5.20 -4.53
N LEU A 123 10.45 5.66 -5.02
CA LEU A 123 9.31 4.83 -5.47
C LEU A 123 8.73 3.94 -4.35
N ILE A 124 8.77 4.42 -3.11
CA ILE A 124 8.22 3.74 -1.94
C ILE A 124 6.96 4.47 -1.49
N MET A 125 5.86 3.72 -1.34
CA MET A 125 4.51 4.25 -1.17
C MET A 125 3.80 3.56 -0.01
N GLY A 126 2.97 4.30 0.73
CA GLY A 126 2.22 3.77 1.87
C GLY A 126 0.72 3.67 1.63
N ILE A 127 0.14 2.51 1.96
CA ILE A 127 -1.31 2.30 2.11
C ILE A 127 -1.59 1.85 3.55
N VAL A 128 -2.30 2.67 4.30
CA VAL A 128 -2.57 2.48 5.72
C VAL A 128 -4.00 2.01 5.91
N LEU A 129 -4.19 0.86 6.54
CA LEU A 129 -5.52 0.24 6.77
C LEU A 129 -6.19 0.82 8.02
N GLY A 130 -6.39 2.14 8.02
CA GLY A 130 -7.05 2.92 9.05
C GLY A 130 -6.81 4.43 8.83
N GLU A 131 -7.02 5.23 9.88
CA GLU A 131 -6.78 6.66 9.82
C GLU A 131 -5.31 6.99 9.52
N TRP A 132 -5.09 8.00 8.68
CA TRP A 132 -3.77 8.47 8.30
C TRP A 132 -3.69 10.00 8.38
N PRO A 133 -3.11 10.56 9.46
CA PRO A 133 -3.08 12.01 9.67
C PRO A 133 -2.00 12.73 8.84
N TYR A 134 -1.07 11.99 8.25
CA TYR A 134 0.10 12.54 7.56
C TYR A 134 -0.06 12.66 6.03
N GLY A 135 -1.19 12.21 5.49
CA GLY A 135 -1.50 12.24 4.06
C GLY A 135 -3.00 12.38 3.84
N ILE A 136 -3.54 11.65 2.86
CA ILE A 136 -4.98 11.62 2.60
C ILE A 136 -5.59 10.37 3.23
N THR A 137 -6.65 10.54 4.03
CA THR A 137 -7.52 9.45 4.47
C THR A 137 -8.77 9.40 3.59
N CYS A 138 -9.02 8.24 3.01
CA CYS A 138 -10.16 7.92 2.16
C CYS A 138 -11.13 7.00 2.90
N THR A 139 -12.36 7.47 3.10
CA THR A 139 -13.44 6.67 3.67
C THR A 139 -14.21 5.98 2.54
N VAL A 140 -14.43 4.67 2.66
CA VAL A 140 -15.14 3.86 1.66
C VAL A 140 -16.32 3.10 2.26
N ASP A 141 -17.42 2.99 1.51
CA ASP A 141 -18.55 2.12 1.86
C ASP A 141 -18.33 0.66 1.43
N ASP A 142 -19.27 -0.23 1.77
CA ASP A 142 -19.21 -1.67 1.48
C ASP A 142 -19.09 -2.00 -0.01
N ASP A 143 -19.57 -1.12 -0.88
CA ASP A 143 -19.52 -1.28 -2.34
C ASP A 143 -18.21 -0.75 -2.95
N GLY A 144 -17.35 -0.14 -2.12
CA GLY A 144 -16.06 0.45 -2.50
C GLY A 144 -16.16 1.88 -3.02
N HIS A 145 -17.28 2.57 -2.81
CA HIS A 145 -17.39 3.99 -3.17
C HIS A 145 -16.71 4.87 -2.13
N ILE A 146 -15.97 5.87 -2.62
CA ILE A 146 -15.39 6.92 -1.78
C ILE A 146 -16.52 7.80 -1.24
N THR A 147 -16.72 7.77 0.07
CA THR A 147 -17.72 8.58 0.77
C THR A 147 -17.10 9.83 1.41
N GLY A 148 -15.78 9.84 1.62
CA GLY A 148 -15.05 10.98 2.16
C GLY A 148 -13.57 10.94 1.81
N LEU A 149 -12.97 12.11 1.63
CA LEU A 149 -11.53 12.31 1.49
C LEU A 149 -11.12 13.48 2.37
N VAL A 150 -10.20 13.22 3.30
CA VAL A 150 -9.69 14.23 4.24
C VAL A 150 -8.18 14.25 4.17
N GLY A 151 -7.60 15.45 4.12
CA GLY A 151 -6.16 15.66 4.01
C GLY A 151 -5.84 16.85 3.11
N ALA A 152 -4.62 17.38 3.23
CA ALA A 152 -4.15 18.44 2.35
C ALA A 152 -4.06 17.92 0.90
N GLY A 153 -4.60 18.68 -0.06
CA GLY A 153 -4.56 18.29 -1.47
C GLY A 153 -5.53 17.15 -1.85
N ALA A 154 -6.47 16.79 -0.97
CA ALA A 154 -7.49 15.79 -1.27
C ALA A 154 -8.27 16.13 -2.55
N PRO A 155 -8.32 15.21 -3.54
CA PRO A 155 -9.02 15.47 -4.79
C PRO A 155 -10.55 15.37 -4.63
N SER A 156 -11.29 15.92 -5.59
CA SER A 156 -12.76 15.84 -5.64
C SER A 156 -13.26 14.48 -6.19
N TRP A 157 -12.84 13.38 -5.56
CA TRP A 157 -13.16 12.02 -6.00
C TRP A 157 -14.25 11.31 -5.19
N VAL A 158 -14.93 12.01 -4.28
CA VAL A 158 -16.12 11.48 -3.61
C VAL A 158 -17.14 10.98 -4.65
N GLY A 159 -17.71 9.80 -4.42
CA GLY A 159 -18.60 9.08 -5.33
C GLY A 159 -17.89 8.20 -6.36
N ARG A 160 -16.55 8.26 -6.49
CA ARG A 160 -15.80 7.31 -7.32
C ARG A 160 -15.74 5.95 -6.65
N ARG A 161 -15.68 4.88 -7.45
CA ARG A 161 -15.54 3.50 -6.98
C ARG A 161 -14.10 3.04 -7.09
N LEU A 162 -13.55 2.54 -5.99
CA LEU A 162 -12.27 1.84 -5.94
C LEU A 162 -12.48 0.35 -6.26
N PRO A 163 -11.44 -0.36 -6.76
CA PRO A 163 -11.53 -1.79 -6.98
C PRO A 163 -11.79 -2.50 -5.65
N THR A 164 -12.65 -3.52 -5.68
CA THR A 164 -12.92 -4.38 -4.53
C THR A 164 -12.74 -5.82 -4.92
N LEU A 165 -12.23 -6.62 -3.99
CA LEU A 165 -12.23 -8.07 -4.09
C LEU A 165 -12.71 -8.67 -2.77
N THR A 166 -13.39 -9.80 -2.87
CA THR A 166 -13.64 -10.69 -1.74
C THR A 166 -12.37 -11.44 -1.39
N THR A 167 -12.34 -12.05 -0.20
CA THR A 167 -11.24 -12.93 0.21
C THR A 167 -11.02 -14.05 -0.79
N THR A 168 -12.11 -14.69 -1.24
CA THR A 168 -12.05 -15.80 -2.20
C THR A 168 -11.46 -15.36 -3.54
N GLU A 169 -11.91 -14.25 -4.10
CA GLU A 169 -11.39 -13.73 -5.38
C GLU A 169 -9.91 -13.37 -5.28
N LEU A 170 -9.48 -12.78 -4.16
CA LEU A 170 -8.07 -12.51 -3.94
C LEU A 170 -7.24 -13.80 -3.91
N THR A 171 -7.71 -14.84 -3.21
CA THR A 171 -7.02 -16.14 -3.17
C THR A 171 -6.90 -16.78 -4.57
N TRP A 172 -7.93 -16.66 -5.41
CA TRP A 172 -7.87 -17.17 -6.79
C TRP A 172 -6.81 -16.48 -7.66
N LEU A 173 -6.53 -15.20 -7.42
CA LEU A 173 -5.47 -14.46 -8.13
C LEU A 173 -4.05 -14.90 -7.73
N MET A 174 -3.91 -15.73 -6.71
CA MET A 174 -2.64 -16.09 -6.07
C MET A 174 -2.24 -17.56 -6.28
N LEU A 175 -3.05 -18.31 -7.03
CA LEU A 175 -2.83 -19.71 -7.41
C LEU A 175 -2.29 -19.80 -8.84
#